data_AF-A0A8J8FAP1-F1
#
_entry.id   AF-A0A8J8FAP1-F1
#
_cell.length_a   1.000
_cell.length_b   1.000
_cell.length_c   1.000
_cell.angle_alpha   90.00
_cell.angle_beta   90.00
_cell.angle_gamma   90.00
#
_symmetry.space_group_name_H-M   'P 1'
#
loop_
_entity.id
_entity.type
_entity.pdbx_description
1 polymer ?
#
loop_
_entity_poly.entity_id
_entity_poly.type
_entity_poly.pdbx_seq_one_letter_code
_entity_poly.pdbx_strand_id
1 'polypeptide(L)'
;MEQKELIEKFLDLEDEDEGIVDAWTLFIETNKAYRDVDARIISRREGDNVRRKFMKHIRKNKLRMLGEEEGLKAHELAIIREGGEAAEEGIETLNNFDVWLLTDFADVCAAWVTGDRESGKGVPEEIIAFLENPYVDDRLKERLIEKDTGRGEEFLKAILEDKPSVLIVHLLLVKHYETEGRLAEAEAECKRMLTETDDELVWAKYGDLLEERGRYEEAFDAFKKGFEVCERVGRAEDGMGVAIKENISRVERMKNLEGDEADKAREYWEAMRLIDEIREFADRTFVKETKDAQEEYTEEKGIEQIDFEDAFDFLNWFLFNRKLKDGRTPGIVYAEEKGLSEELKEKIKGLGNPIKGDFEVVSVDQATFKFVVKEIKTEEEYELRGDVPDIKAGLTFAGNIHRWGDFYFTECVFKAQEED
;
A
#
# COMPACT_ATOMS: atom_id res chain seq x y z
N MET A 1 -16.39 -20.54 -21.91
CA MET A 1 -15.23 -21.14 -21.23
C MET A 1 -15.75 -21.89 -20.02
N GLU A 2 -15.35 -23.14 -19.84
CA GLU A 2 -15.72 -23.89 -18.63
C GLU A 2 -14.95 -23.34 -17.42
N GLN A 3 -15.48 -23.50 -16.20
CA GLN A 3 -14.86 -22.92 -14.99
C GLN A 3 -13.43 -23.43 -14.76
N LYS A 4 -13.19 -24.72 -15.00
CA LYS A 4 -11.85 -25.32 -14.87
C LYS A 4 -10.86 -24.71 -15.88
N GLU A 5 -11.26 -24.61 -17.14
CA GLU A 5 -10.45 -23.99 -18.20
C GLU A 5 -10.12 -22.52 -17.90
N LEU A 6 -11.07 -21.77 -17.32
CA LEU A 6 -10.82 -20.40 -16.87
C LEU A 6 -9.74 -20.36 -15.78
N ILE A 7 -9.85 -21.23 -14.78
CA ILE A 7 -8.92 -21.27 -13.64
C ILE A 7 -7.52 -21.65 -14.13
N GLU A 8 -7.41 -22.65 -15.01
CA GLU A 8 -6.14 -23.06 -15.63
C GLU A 8 -5.47 -21.87 -16.32
N LYS A 9 -6.19 -21.14 -17.16
CA LYS A 9 -5.64 -20.00 -17.91
C LYS A 9 -5.39 -18.77 -17.06
N PHE A 10 -6.26 -18.47 -16.10
CA PHE A 10 -6.13 -17.26 -15.29
C PHE A 10 -5.10 -17.42 -14.17
N LEU A 11 -4.91 -18.61 -13.62
CA LEU A 11 -3.89 -18.84 -12.58
C LEU A 11 -2.58 -19.38 -13.15
N ASP A 12 -2.44 -19.42 -14.48
CA ASP A 12 -1.25 -19.91 -15.17
C ASP A 12 -0.92 -21.39 -14.82
N LEU A 13 -1.96 -22.22 -14.60
CA LEU A 13 -1.87 -23.62 -14.18
C LEU A 13 -2.04 -24.63 -15.34
N GLU A 14 -1.82 -24.21 -16.59
CA GLU A 14 -2.08 -25.04 -17.78
C GLU A 14 -1.20 -26.30 -17.84
N ASP A 15 0.01 -26.24 -17.28
CA ASP A 15 0.98 -27.34 -17.23
C ASP A 15 0.96 -28.11 -15.89
N GLU A 16 0.03 -27.78 -14.98
CA GLU A 16 0.02 -28.26 -13.60
C GLU A 16 -0.70 -29.61 -13.42
N ASP A 17 -0.44 -30.34 -12.33
CA ASP A 17 -1.10 -31.62 -12.04
C ASP A 17 -2.62 -31.45 -11.95
N GLU A 18 -3.37 -32.29 -12.68
CA GLU A 18 -4.84 -32.23 -12.71
C GLU A 18 -5.45 -32.31 -11.30
N GLY A 19 -4.81 -33.06 -10.39
CA GLY A 19 -5.22 -33.15 -8.99
C GLY A 19 -5.09 -31.81 -8.23
N ILE A 20 -4.08 -31.00 -8.55
CA ILE A 20 -3.85 -29.67 -7.98
C ILE A 20 -4.81 -28.65 -8.59
N VAL A 21 -5.01 -28.66 -9.91
CA VAL A 21 -6.00 -27.81 -10.59
C VAL A 21 -7.42 -28.06 -10.04
N ASP A 22 -7.81 -29.32 -9.88
CA ASP A 22 -9.09 -29.69 -9.28
C ASP A 22 -9.19 -29.21 -7.81
N ALA A 23 -8.06 -29.20 -7.08
CA ALA A 23 -8.03 -28.71 -5.70
C ALA A 23 -8.26 -27.20 -5.65
N TRP A 24 -7.62 -26.43 -6.53
CA TRP A 24 -7.84 -24.99 -6.66
C TRP A 24 -9.29 -24.66 -7.06
N THR A 25 -9.85 -25.43 -8.00
CA THR A 25 -11.25 -25.30 -8.41
C THR A 25 -12.19 -25.48 -7.21
N LEU A 26 -12.00 -26.56 -6.44
CA LEU A 26 -12.78 -26.83 -5.24
C LEU A 26 -12.54 -25.80 -4.12
N PHE A 27 -11.34 -25.22 -4.04
CA PHE A 27 -11.03 -24.17 -3.08
C PHE A 27 -11.79 -22.87 -3.39
N ILE A 28 -11.77 -22.44 -4.65
CA ILE A 28 -12.54 -21.28 -5.14
C ILE A 28 -14.05 -21.50 -4.90
N GLU A 29 -14.57 -22.69 -5.24
CA GLU A 29 -15.97 -23.05 -4.94
C GLU A 29 -16.27 -22.98 -3.43
N THR A 30 -15.32 -23.39 -2.59
CA THR A 30 -15.48 -23.37 -1.14
C THR A 30 -15.53 -21.93 -0.62
N ASN A 31 -14.66 -21.03 -1.09
CA ASN A 31 -14.68 -19.61 -0.73
C ASN A 31 -15.99 -18.94 -1.15
N LYS A 32 -16.45 -19.21 -2.37
CA LYS A 32 -17.75 -18.74 -2.86
C LYS A 32 -18.90 -19.25 -1.99
N ALA A 33 -18.88 -20.54 -1.63
CA ALA A 33 -19.91 -21.13 -0.80
C ALA A 33 -19.94 -20.51 0.61
N TYR A 34 -18.80 -20.14 1.20
CA TYR A 34 -18.77 -19.42 2.47
C TYR A 34 -19.47 -18.07 2.38
N ARG A 35 -19.13 -17.28 1.36
CA ARG A 35 -19.80 -15.99 1.10
C ARG A 35 -21.29 -16.15 0.85
N ASP A 36 -21.70 -17.14 0.06
CA ASP A 36 -23.10 -17.42 -0.23
C ASP A 36 -23.88 -17.84 1.03
N VAL A 37 -23.23 -18.48 2.01
CA VAL A 37 -23.84 -18.76 3.32
C VAL A 37 -24.05 -17.46 4.11
N ASP A 38 -23.04 -16.58 4.16
CA ASP A 38 -23.12 -15.31 4.89
C ASP A 38 -24.17 -14.38 4.26
N ALA A 39 -24.26 -14.36 2.93
CA ALA A 39 -25.29 -13.67 2.16
C ALA A 39 -26.66 -14.37 2.19
N ARG A 40 -26.78 -15.54 2.84
CA ARG A 40 -28.00 -16.35 2.95
C ARG A 40 -28.58 -16.80 1.60
N ILE A 41 -27.73 -16.92 0.58
CA ILE A 41 -28.05 -17.47 -0.74
C ILE A 41 -28.19 -18.99 -0.66
N ILE A 42 -27.28 -19.64 0.09
CA ILE A 42 -27.33 -21.09 0.36
C ILE A 42 -27.38 -21.36 1.86
N SER A 43 -27.82 -22.55 2.24
CA SER A 43 -27.81 -22.98 3.64
C SER A 43 -26.39 -23.33 4.12
N ARG A 44 -26.14 -23.19 5.43
CA ARG A 44 -24.90 -23.65 6.06
C ARG A 44 -24.58 -25.11 5.74
N ARG A 45 -25.60 -25.97 5.61
CA ARG A 45 -25.44 -27.38 5.24
C ARG A 45 -24.92 -27.55 3.81
N GLU A 46 -25.37 -26.71 2.89
CA GLU A 46 -24.87 -26.70 1.50
C GLU A 46 -23.43 -26.23 1.44
N GLY A 47 -23.07 -25.14 2.14
CA GLY A 47 -21.67 -24.72 2.28
C GLY A 47 -20.77 -25.81 2.87
N ASP A 48 -21.22 -26.46 3.95
CA ASP A 48 -20.51 -27.58 4.57
C ASP A 48 -20.38 -28.81 3.65
N ASN A 49 -21.29 -29.00 2.68
CA ASN A 49 -21.15 -30.06 1.66
C ASN A 49 -20.01 -29.73 0.69
N VAL A 50 -19.92 -28.48 0.22
CA VAL A 50 -18.86 -28.03 -0.70
C VAL A 50 -17.49 -28.15 -0.04
N ARG A 51 -17.34 -27.61 1.17
CA ARG A 51 -16.10 -27.73 1.97
C ARG A 51 -15.67 -29.19 2.16
N ARG A 52 -16.63 -30.11 2.40
CA ARG A 52 -16.32 -31.54 2.55
C ARG A 52 -15.82 -32.19 1.26
N LYS A 53 -16.27 -31.72 0.08
CA LYS A 53 -15.73 -32.19 -1.20
C LYS A 53 -14.27 -31.79 -1.35
N PHE A 54 -13.95 -30.51 -1.09
CA PHE A 54 -12.58 -30.00 -1.08
C PHE A 54 -11.68 -30.81 -0.13
N MET A 55 -12.06 -30.94 1.14
CA MET A 55 -11.30 -31.70 2.13
C MET A 55 -11.16 -33.20 1.81
N LYS A 56 -12.11 -33.78 1.07
CA LYS A 56 -12.03 -35.18 0.60
C LYS A 56 -11.04 -35.29 -0.56
N HIS A 57 -11.04 -34.32 -1.47
CA HIS A 57 -10.11 -34.26 -2.60
C HIS A 57 -8.66 -34.10 -2.14
N ILE A 58 -8.40 -33.14 -1.24
CA ILE A 58 -7.09 -32.91 -0.61
C ILE A 58 -6.54 -34.21 -0.02
N ARG A 59 -7.32 -34.89 0.84
CA ARG A 59 -6.90 -36.16 1.47
C ARG A 59 -6.72 -37.30 0.49
N LYS A 60 -7.60 -37.43 -0.52
CA LYS A 60 -7.54 -38.52 -1.50
C LYS A 60 -6.28 -38.42 -2.36
N ASN A 61 -5.90 -37.21 -2.74
CA ASN A 61 -4.77 -36.94 -3.61
C ASN A 61 -3.46 -36.65 -2.85
N LYS A 62 -3.47 -36.78 -1.50
CA LYS A 62 -2.33 -36.46 -0.63
C LYS A 62 -1.80 -35.06 -0.92
N LEU A 63 -2.69 -34.08 -0.91
CA LEU A 63 -2.35 -32.68 -1.10
C LEU A 63 -2.33 -31.97 0.26
N ARG A 64 -1.63 -30.86 0.34
CA ARG A 64 -1.63 -29.93 1.46
C ARG A 64 -1.70 -28.51 0.93
N MET A 65 -2.58 -27.71 1.52
CA MET A 65 -2.61 -26.29 1.28
C MET A 65 -1.63 -25.61 2.25
N LEU A 66 -0.87 -24.66 1.73
CA LEU A 66 0.06 -23.81 2.46
C LEU A 66 -0.41 -22.37 2.33
N GLY A 67 -0.31 -21.61 3.42
CA GLY A 67 -0.42 -20.17 3.42
C GLY A 67 0.58 -19.57 4.39
N GLU A 68 0.22 -18.42 4.94
CA GLU A 68 1.04 -17.69 5.91
C GLU A 68 1.41 -18.49 7.16
N GLU A 69 0.50 -19.35 7.65
CA GLU A 69 0.80 -20.21 8.80
C GLU A 69 1.93 -21.20 8.53
N GLU A 70 2.11 -21.57 7.26
CA GLU A 70 3.15 -22.47 6.76
C GLU A 70 4.41 -21.77 6.24
N GLY A 71 4.49 -20.44 6.37
CA GLY A 71 5.67 -19.66 6.02
C GLY A 71 5.69 -19.09 4.59
N LEU A 72 4.56 -19.11 3.88
CA LEU A 72 4.38 -18.31 2.67
C LEU A 72 4.14 -16.85 3.02
N LYS A 73 4.26 -15.95 2.03
CA LYS A 73 3.85 -14.55 2.23
C LYS A 73 2.34 -14.46 2.46
N ALA A 74 1.88 -13.40 3.10
CA ALA A 74 0.47 -13.27 3.44
C ALA A 74 -0.48 -13.25 2.22
N HIS A 75 0.01 -12.75 1.08
CA HIS A 75 -0.72 -12.76 -0.18
C HIS A 75 -0.46 -14.01 -1.03
N GLU A 76 0.32 -14.98 -0.55
CA GLU A 76 0.67 -16.20 -1.27
C GLU A 76 -0.07 -17.42 -0.72
N LEU A 77 -0.54 -18.27 -1.62
CA LEU A 77 -1.14 -19.55 -1.31
C LEU A 77 -0.56 -20.62 -2.22
N ALA A 78 -0.33 -21.82 -1.71
CA ALA A 78 0.10 -22.96 -2.52
C ALA A 78 -0.69 -24.21 -2.17
N ILE A 79 -0.86 -25.10 -3.15
CA ILE A 79 -1.36 -26.46 -2.92
C ILE A 79 -0.30 -27.42 -3.47
N ILE A 80 0.34 -28.16 -2.57
CA ILE A 80 1.44 -29.06 -2.89
C ILE A 80 1.09 -30.52 -2.56
N ARG A 81 1.86 -31.47 -3.09
CA ARG A 81 1.72 -32.90 -2.78
C ARG A 81 2.50 -33.29 -1.52
N GLU A 82 1.85 -33.98 -0.59
CA GLU A 82 2.45 -34.49 0.65
C GLU A 82 3.55 -35.52 0.34
N GLY A 83 4.75 -35.30 0.90
CA GLY A 83 5.87 -36.23 0.84
C GLY A 83 6.76 -36.11 -0.41
N GLY A 84 6.57 -35.08 -1.24
CA GLY A 84 7.57 -34.67 -2.21
C GLY A 84 8.72 -33.93 -1.53
N GLU A 85 9.93 -34.05 -2.07
CA GLU A 85 11.07 -33.17 -1.75
C GLU A 85 10.79 -31.75 -2.27
N ALA A 86 9.71 -31.10 -1.83
CA ALA A 86 9.59 -29.64 -1.87
C ALA A 86 10.30 -29.09 -0.62
N ALA A 87 11.54 -29.52 -0.44
CA ALA A 87 12.49 -28.92 0.47
C ALA A 87 13.36 -28.00 -0.39
N GLU A 88 13.27 -26.71 -0.13
CA GLU A 88 14.24 -25.67 -0.50
C GLU A 88 14.36 -25.22 -1.97
N GLU A 89 13.71 -25.85 -2.98
CA GLU A 89 13.67 -25.30 -4.35
C GLU A 89 12.24 -25.09 -4.89
N GLY A 90 11.77 -23.84 -4.81
CA GLY A 90 10.72 -23.25 -5.64
C GLY A 90 9.30 -23.84 -5.50
N ILE A 91 8.61 -23.56 -4.39
CA ILE A 91 7.15 -23.77 -4.34
C ILE A 91 6.50 -22.71 -5.25
N GLU A 92 5.75 -23.15 -6.26
CA GLU A 92 4.94 -22.23 -7.06
C GLU A 92 3.74 -21.77 -6.23
N THR A 93 3.68 -20.47 -5.97
CA THR A 93 2.67 -19.82 -5.15
C THR A 93 1.75 -18.99 -6.03
N LEU A 94 0.46 -19.01 -5.72
CA LEU A 94 -0.53 -18.13 -6.32
C LEU A 94 -0.81 -16.94 -5.42
N ASN A 95 -1.13 -15.81 -6.03
CA ASN A 95 -1.55 -14.64 -5.29
C ASN A 95 -3.02 -14.81 -4.84
N ASN A 96 -3.31 -14.56 -3.55
CA ASN A 96 -4.65 -14.71 -2.99
C ASN A 96 -5.69 -13.78 -3.65
N PHE A 97 -5.28 -12.60 -4.14
CA PHE A 97 -6.15 -11.68 -4.85
C PHE A 97 -6.57 -12.24 -6.22
N ASP A 98 -5.74 -13.07 -6.87
CA ASP A 98 -6.15 -13.76 -8.11
C ASP A 98 -7.25 -14.80 -7.83
N VAL A 99 -7.13 -15.49 -6.69
CA VAL A 99 -8.15 -16.43 -6.22
C VAL A 99 -9.45 -15.68 -5.89
N TRP A 100 -9.36 -14.50 -5.28
CA TRP A 100 -10.54 -13.66 -4.98
C TRP A 100 -11.19 -13.10 -6.25
N LEU A 101 -10.39 -12.64 -7.23
CA LEU A 101 -10.87 -12.26 -8.55
C LEU A 101 -11.68 -13.40 -9.20
N LEU A 102 -11.17 -14.64 -9.17
CA LEU A 102 -11.90 -15.79 -9.69
C LEU A 102 -13.13 -16.19 -8.86
N THR A 103 -13.11 -15.94 -7.55
CA THR A 103 -14.22 -16.29 -6.65
C THR A 103 -15.44 -15.40 -6.93
N ASP A 104 -15.20 -14.10 -7.11
CA ASP A 104 -16.26 -13.08 -7.11
C ASP A 104 -16.51 -12.44 -8.47
N PHE A 105 -15.51 -12.47 -9.34
CA PHE A 105 -15.48 -11.79 -10.64
C PHE A 105 -15.01 -12.74 -11.74
N ALA A 106 -15.51 -13.98 -11.72
CA ALA A 106 -15.16 -15.01 -12.70
C ALA A 106 -15.49 -14.60 -14.15
N ASP A 107 -16.53 -13.80 -14.35
CA ASP A 107 -16.90 -13.18 -15.62
C ASP A 107 -15.86 -12.15 -16.08
N VAL A 108 -15.36 -11.32 -15.17
CA VAL A 108 -14.25 -10.39 -15.44
C VAL A 108 -12.97 -11.17 -15.78
N CYS A 109 -12.66 -12.22 -15.04
CA CYS A 109 -11.51 -13.08 -15.33
C CYS A 109 -11.67 -13.79 -16.69
N ALA A 110 -12.88 -14.21 -17.04
CA ALA A 110 -13.16 -14.82 -18.34
C ALA A 110 -13.01 -13.80 -19.48
N ALA A 111 -13.54 -12.60 -19.31
CA ALA A 111 -13.33 -11.49 -20.23
C ALA A 111 -11.84 -11.14 -20.35
N TRP A 112 -11.10 -11.18 -19.24
CA TRP A 112 -9.66 -10.95 -19.21
C TRP A 112 -8.92 -12.01 -20.02
N VAL A 113 -9.18 -13.30 -19.81
CA VAL A 113 -8.49 -14.39 -20.55
C VAL A 113 -8.87 -14.42 -22.03
N THR A 114 -10.14 -14.18 -22.35
CA THR A 114 -10.67 -14.32 -23.71
C THR A 114 -10.62 -13.05 -24.54
N GLY A 115 -10.39 -11.90 -23.90
CA GLY A 115 -10.23 -10.60 -24.57
C GLY A 115 -9.11 -10.71 -25.61
N ASP A 116 -9.48 -10.52 -26.87
CA ASP A 116 -8.63 -10.82 -28.01
C ASP A 116 -7.63 -9.68 -28.24
N ARG A 117 -6.36 -10.02 -28.55
CA ARG A 117 -5.29 -9.07 -28.87
C ARG A 117 -5.45 -8.45 -30.27
N GLU A 118 -6.20 -9.11 -31.17
CA GLU A 118 -6.17 -8.80 -32.60
C GLU A 118 -7.52 -8.46 -33.24
N SER A 119 -8.64 -8.80 -32.62
CA SER A 119 -9.95 -8.41 -33.17
C SER A 119 -10.38 -7.10 -32.54
N GLY A 120 -10.43 -6.02 -33.34
CA GLY A 120 -10.86 -4.67 -32.94
C GLY A 120 -12.31 -4.55 -32.44
N LYS A 121 -12.68 -5.40 -31.48
CA LYS A 121 -13.80 -5.26 -30.56
C LYS A 121 -13.27 -4.49 -29.36
N GLY A 122 -14.02 -3.49 -28.92
CA GLY A 122 -13.69 -2.72 -27.72
C GLY A 122 -13.52 -3.60 -26.49
N VAL A 123 -12.96 -3.01 -25.44
CA VAL A 123 -12.75 -3.68 -24.16
C VAL A 123 -14.06 -4.30 -23.66
N PRO A 124 -14.06 -5.55 -23.15
CA PRO A 124 -15.25 -6.16 -22.58
C PRO A 124 -15.94 -5.27 -21.55
N GLU A 125 -17.25 -5.09 -21.69
CA GLU A 125 -18.03 -4.20 -20.81
C GLU A 125 -17.96 -4.67 -19.35
N GLU A 126 -17.77 -5.98 -19.12
CA GLU A 126 -17.56 -6.57 -17.79
C GLU A 126 -16.33 -6.00 -17.09
N ILE A 127 -15.23 -5.80 -17.81
CA ILE A 127 -14.00 -5.20 -17.27
C ILE A 127 -14.23 -3.73 -16.96
N ILE A 128 -14.90 -3.00 -17.86
CA ILE A 128 -15.20 -1.58 -17.64
C ILE A 128 -16.09 -1.41 -16.41
N ALA A 129 -17.19 -2.18 -16.33
CA ALA A 129 -18.11 -2.15 -15.20
C ALA A 129 -17.43 -2.54 -13.89
N PHE A 130 -16.48 -3.47 -13.91
CA PHE A 130 -15.69 -3.85 -12.75
C PHE A 130 -14.79 -2.70 -12.25
N LEU A 131 -14.08 -2.03 -13.16
CA LEU A 131 -13.19 -0.91 -12.80
C LEU A 131 -13.98 0.30 -12.31
N GLU A 132 -15.12 0.61 -12.94
CA GLU A 132 -16.00 1.73 -12.58
C GLU A 132 -16.83 1.48 -11.31
N ASN A 133 -16.89 0.25 -10.81
CA ASN A 133 -17.70 -0.06 -9.64
C ASN A 133 -17.05 0.49 -8.35
N PRO A 134 -17.71 1.44 -7.64
CA PRO A 134 -17.16 2.04 -6.42
C PRO A 134 -17.18 1.10 -5.21
N TYR A 135 -17.88 -0.04 -5.31
CA TYR A 135 -17.95 -1.05 -4.25
C TYR A 135 -16.92 -2.17 -4.42
N VAL A 136 -16.22 -2.19 -5.55
CA VAL A 136 -15.09 -3.11 -5.76
C VAL A 136 -13.87 -2.47 -5.14
N ASP A 137 -13.20 -3.23 -4.27
CA ASP A 137 -11.93 -2.84 -3.66
C ASP A 137 -10.91 -2.50 -4.75
N ASP A 138 -10.30 -1.31 -4.65
CA ASP A 138 -9.31 -0.84 -5.62
C ASP A 138 -8.09 -1.78 -5.70
N ARG A 139 -7.78 -2.53 -4.63
CA ARG A 139 -6.72 -3.55 -4.61
C ARG A 139 -6.97 -4.66 -5.63
N LEU A 140 -8.23 -5.04 -5.86
CA LEU A 140 -8.58 -6.05 -6.87
C LEU A 140 -8.47 -5.48 -8.29
N LYS A 141 -8.78 -4.18 -8.46
CA LYS A 141 -8.61 -3.47 -9.74
C LYS A 141 -7.13 -3.39 -10.10
N GLU A 142 -6.31 -2.94 -9.16
CA GLU A 142 -4.85 -2.89 -9.29
C GLU A 142 -4.28 -4.28 -9.61
N ARG A 143 -4.66 -5.31 -8.84
CA ARG A 143 -4.16 -6.67 -9.06
C ARG A 143 -4.42 -7.18 -10.48
N LEU A 144 -5.62 -6.92 -11.02
CA LEU A 144 -5.99 -7.35 -12.37
C LEU A 144 -5.02 -6.76 -13.41
N ILE A 145 -4.64 -5.48 -13.24
CA ILE A 145 -3.69 -4.77 -14.13
C ILE A 145 -2.26 -5.27 -13.90
N GLU A 146 -1.83 -5.41 -12.65
CA GLU A 146 -0.47 -5.80 -12.28
C GLU A 146 -0.13 -7.27 -12.60
N LYS A 147 -1.15 -8.13 -12.73
CA LYS A 147 -0.93 -9.55 -13.06
C LYS A 147 -0.24 -9.73 -14.42
N ASP A 148 -0.61 -8.91 -15.41
CA ASP A 148 0.05 -8.83 -16.72
C ASP A 148 0.15 -7.36 -17.09
N THR A 149 1.24 -6.72 -16.69
CA THR A 149 1.47 -5.27 -16.81
C THR A 149 1.31 -4.75 -18.24
N GLY A 150 1.82 -5.52 -19.23
CA GLY A 150 1.70 -5.16 -20.63
C GLY A 150 0.24 -5.20 -21.11
N ARG A 151 -0.47 -6.29 -20.77
CA ARG A 151 -1.89 -6.45 -21.09
C ARG A 151 -2.76 -5.42 -20.36
N GLY A 152 -2.47 -5.16 -19.09
CA GLY A 152 -3.18 -4.18 -18.27
C GLY A 152 -3.09 -2.77 -18.85
N GLU A 153 -1.91 -2.32 -19.25
CA GLU A 153 -1.74 -1.03 -19.92
C GLU A 153 -2.52 -0.94 -21.24
N GLU A 154 -2.46 -1.99 -22.07
CA GLU A 154 -3.21 -2.06 -23.33
C GLU A 154 -4.72 -1.95 -23.09
N PHE A 155 -5.25 -2.68 -22.10
CA PHE A 155 -6.67 -2.61 -21.72
C PHE A 155 -7.06 -1.22 -21.25
N LEU A 156 -6.31 -0.62 -20.32
CA LEU A 156 -6.62 0.71 -19.80
C LEU A 156 -6.64 1.76 -20.93
N LYS A 157 -5.66 1.71 -21.85
CA LYS A 157 -5.64 2.60 -23.02
C LYS A 157 -6.84 2.38 -23.95
N ALA A 158 -7.19 1.14 -24.25
CA ALA A 158 -8.32 0.82 -25.10
C ALA A 158 -9.66 1.28 -24.49
N ILE A 159 -9.81 1.25 -23.15
CA ILE A 159 -10.99 1.84 -22.49
C ILE A 159 -11.01 3.36 -22.73
N LEU A 160 -9.88 4.04 -22.60
CA LEU A 160 -9.79 5.48 -22.79
C LEU A 160 -9.94 5.94 -24.25
N GLU A 161 -9.72 5.05 -25.22
CA GLU A 161 -10.04 5.32 -26.63
C GLU A 161 -11.56 5.39 -26.87
N ASP A 162 -12.34 4.55 -26.19
CA ASP A 162 -13.81 4.52 -26.30
C ASP A 162 -14.48 5.53 -25.35
N LYS A 163 -14.00 5.60 -24.10
CA LYS A 163 -14.52 6.48 -23.04
C LYS A 163 -13.38 7.31 -22.43
N PRO A 164 -12.98 8.44 -23.06
CA PRO A 164 -11.85 9.24 -22.61
C PRO A 164 -11.98 9.85 -21.21
N SER A 165 -13.20 9.96 -20.67
CA SER A 165 -13.48 10.66 -19.41
C SER A 165 -13.54 9.75 -18.17
N VAL A 166 -13.20 8.46 -18.30
CA VAL A 166 -13.30 7.51 -17.17
C VAL A 166 -12.14 7.72 -16.19
N LEU A 167 -12.39 8.50 -15.13
CA LEU A 167 -11.38 8.95 -14.17
C LEU A 167 -10.59 7.80 -13.53
N ILE A 168 -11.26 6.73 -13.09
CA ILE A 168 -10.59 5.61 -12.42
C ILE A 168 -9.58 4.89 -13.34
N VAL A 169 -9.85 4.84 -14.64
CA VAL A 169 -8.96 4.20 -15.62
C VAL A 169 -7.70 5.04 -15.81
N HIS A 170 -7.83 6.37 -15.86
CA HIS A 170 -6.67 7.26 -15.85
C HIS A 170 -5.83 7.10 -14.58
N LEU A 171 -6.46 7.05 -13.40
CA LEU A 171 -5.75 6.88 -12.12
C LEU A 171 -4.99 5.55 -12.06
N LEU A 172 -5.59 4.46 -12.53
CA LEU A 172 -4.91 3.16 -12.63
C LEU A 172 -3.73 3.20 -13.61
N LEU A 173 -3.86 3.92 -14.73
CA LEU A 173 -2.79 4.05 -15.71
C LEU A 173 -1.63 4.93 -15.18
N VAL A 174 -1.93 6.00 -14.45
CA VAL A 174 -0.94 6.81 -13.73
C VAL A 174 -0.19 5.95 -12.71
N LYS A 175 -0.91 5.19 -11.87
CA LYS A 175 -0.31 4.30 -10.86
C LYS A 175 0.55 3.21 -11.48
N HIS A 176 0.09 2.63 -12.60
CA HIS A 176 0.86 1.67 -13.40
C HIS A 176 2.19 2.28 -13.86
N TYR A 177 2.16 3.48 -14.44
CA TYR A 177 3.37 4.17 -14.88
C TYR A 177 4.30 4.57 -13.73
N GLU A 178 3.77 5.02 -12.59
CA GLU A 178 4.57 5.31 -11.39
C GLU A 178 5.29 4.06 -10.89
N THR A 179 4.58 2.93 -10.84
CA THR A 179 5.13 1.63 -10.42
C THR A 179 6.25 1.16 -11.35
N GLU A 180 6.14 1.41 -12.65
CA GLU A 180 7.19 1.11 -13.64
C GLU A 180 8.31 2.18 -13.70
N GLY A 181 8.22 3.25 -12.90
CA GLY A 181 9.15 4.39 -12.95
C GLY A 181 9.04 5.24 -14.22
N ARG A 182 7.98 5.05 -15.01
CA ARG A 182 7.66 5.77 -16.25
C ARG A 182 6.96 7.09 -15.96
N LEU A 183 7.63 7.92 -15.16
CA LEU A 183 7.04 9.15 -14.65
C LEU A 183 6.56 10.07 -15.79
N ALA A 184 7.29 10.13 -16.91
CA ALA A 184 6.94 10.97 -18.07
C ALA A 184 5.54 10.66 -18.63
N GLU A 185 5.22 9.38 -18.78
CA GLU A 185 3.89 8.93 -19.18
C GLU A 185 2.83 9.19 -18.10
N ALA A 186 3.15 9.00 -16.82
CA ALA A 186 2.26 9.37 -15.71
C ALA A 186 1.85 10.85 -15.79
N GLU A 187 2.80 11.75 -16.08
CA GLU A 187 2.53 13.19 -16.15
C GLU A 187 1.72 13.55 -17.39
N ALA A 188 1.99 12.90 -18.52
CA ALA A 188 1.21 13.07 -19.72
C ALA A 188 -0.24 12.66 -19.49
N GLU A 189 -0.48 11.57 -18.75
CA GLU A 189 -1.82 11.11 -18.44
C GLU A 189 -2.54 12.02 -17.44
N CYS A 190 -1.87 12.49 -16.37
CA CYS A 190 -2.44 13.52 -15.49
C CYS A 190 -2.86 14.77 -16.27
N LYS A 191 -2.04 15.23 -17.22
CA LYS A 191 -2.39 16.38 -18.08
C LYS A 191 -3.60 16.10 -18.97
N ARG A 192 -3.77 14.87 -19.46
CA ARG A 192 -4.97 14.45 -20.19
C ARG A 192 -6.20 14.47 -19.29
N MET A 193 -6.11 13.96 -18.06
CA MET A 193 -7.22 14.04 -17.11
C MET A 193 -7.68 15.48 -16.90
N LEU A 194 -6.72 16.40 -16.74
CA LEU A 194 -6.97 17.84 -16.55
C LEU A 194 -7.60 18.53 -17.77
N THR A 195 -7.57 17.92 -18.97
CA THR A 195 -8.35 18.44 -20.12
C THR A 195 -9.79 17.95 -20.12
N GLU A 196 -10.08 16.84 -19.45
CA GLU A 196 -11.41 16.22 -19.39
C GLU A 196 -12.21 16.61 -18.13
N THR A 197 -11.52 16.87 -17.02
CA THR A 197 -12.15 17.23 -15.75
C THR A 197 -11.37 18.31 -14.99
N ASP A 198 -12.10 19.10 -14.22
CA ASP A 198 -11.56 20.11 -13.30
C ASP A 198 -11.89 19.68 -11.86
N ASP A 199 -11.17 18.65 -11.42
CA ASP A 199 -11.40 17.89 -10.19
C ASP A 199 -10.19 18.04 -9.25
N GLU A 200 -10.44 18.24 -7.96
CA GLU A 200 -9.40 18.49 -6.97
C GLU A 200 -8.42 17.33 -6.81
N LEU A 201 -8.90 16.08 -6.97
CA LEU A 201 -8.07 14.88 -6.84
C LEU A 201 -7.10 14.77 -8.00
N VAL A 202 -7.51 15.18 -9.20
CA VAL A 202 -6.64 15.19 -10.40
C VAL A 202 -5.55 16.24 -10.27
N TRP A 203 -5.91 17.45 -9.81
CA TRP A 203 -4.93 18.51 -9.53
C TRP A 203 -3.94 18.10 -8.44
N ALA A 204 -4.42 17.47 -7.37
CA ALA A 204 -3.55 16.96 -6.29
C ALA A 204 -2.58 15.89 -6.82
N LYS A 205 -3.08 14.90 -7.56
CA LYS A 205 -2.24 13.84 -8.14
C LYS A 205 -1.17 14.39 -9.09
N TYR A 206 -1.53 15.40 -9.88
CA TYR A 206 -0.56 16.10 -10.74
C TYR A 206 0.50 16.86 -9.92
N GLY A 207 0.09 17.50 -8.82
CA GLY A 207 1.01 18.15 -7.87
C GLY A 207 1.98 17.17 -7.23
N ASP A 208 1.50 16.02 -6.75
CA ASP A 208 2.33 14.97 -6.15
C ASP A 208 3.41 14.48 -7.12
N LEU A 209 3.02 14.21 -8.37
CA LEU A 209 3.96 13.77 -9.41
C LEU A 209 5.01 14.84 -9.77
N LEU A 210 4.62 16.12 -9.75
CA LEU A 210 5.56 17.23 -9.97
C LEU A 210 6.55 17.36 -8.81
N GLU A 211 6.06 17.18 -7.58
CA GLU A 211 6.88 17.21 -6.37
C GLU A 211 7.89 16.05 -6.35
N GLU A 212 7.48 14.84 -6.74
CA GLU A 212 8.37 13.68 -6.91
C GLU A 212 9.52 13.94 -7.89
N ARG A 213 9.28 14.81 -8.88
CA ARG A 213 10.32 15.24 -9.82
C ARG A 213 11.11 16.46 -9.39
N GLY A 214 10.90 16.96 -8.17
CA GLY A 214 11.53 18.17 -7.65
C GLY A 214 11.08 19.46 -8.34
N ARG A 215 9.98 19.45 -9.09
CA ARG A 215 9.41 20.63 -9.78
C ARG A 215 8.48 21.39 -8.84
N TYR A 216 9.01 21.84 -7.70
CA TYR A 216 8.21 22.39 -6.60
C TYR A 216 7.41 23.65 -6.96
N GLU A 217 7.91 24.51 -7.87
CA GLU A 217 7.15 25.69 -8.32
C GLU A 217 5.87 25.27 -9.06
N GLU A 218 5.97 24.27 -9.94
CA GLU A 218 4.82 23.77 -10.69
C GLU A 218 3.89 22.94 -9.80
N ALA A 219 4.45 22.19 -8.84
CA ALA A 219 3.66 21.45 -7.85
C ALA A 219 2.82 22.43 -7.00
N PHE A 220 3.41 23.55 -6.58
CA PHE A 220 2.71 24.61 -5.85
C PHE A 220 1.52 25.18 -6.65
N ASP A 221 1.73 25.47 -7.94
CA ASP A 221 0.66 25.94 -8.82
C ASP A 221 -0.44 24.88 -9.02
N ALA A 222 -0.08 23.61 -9.14
CA ALA A 222 -1.03 22.51 -9.27
C ALA A 222 -1.88 22.33 -8.01
N PHE A 223 -1.26 22.29 -6.83
CA PHE A 223 -1.99 22.18 -5.57
C PHE A 223 -2.87 23.41 -5.31
N LYS A 224 -2.42 24.62 -5.65
CA LYS A 224 -3.27 25.82 -5.56
C LYS A 224 -4.53 25.70 -6.41
N LYS A 225 -4.41 25.22 -7.65
CA LYS A 225 -5.59 24.97 -8.49
C LYS A 225 -6.50 23.90 -7.90
N GLY A 226 -5.94 22.82 -7.35
CA GLY A 226 -6.71 21.81 -6.63
C GLY A 226 -7.49 22.40 -5.45
N PHE A 227 -6.86 23.29 -4.69
CA PHE A 227 -7.51 23.98 -3.58
C PHE A 227 -8.61 24.96 -4.03
N GLU A 228 -8.39 25.71 -5.12
CA GLU A 228 -9.41 26.57 -5.72
C GLU A 228 -10.64 25.75 -6.16
N VAL A 229 -10.43 24.52 -6.67
CA VAL A 229 -11.53 23.59 -6.97
C VAL A 229 -12.24 23.17 -5.67
N CYS A 230 -11.53 22.79 -4.61
CA CYS A 230 -12.12 22.48 -3.30
C CYS A 230 -12.97 23.62 -2.76
N GLU A 231 -12.49 24.86 -2.83
CA GLU A 231 -13.24 26.05 -2.41
C GLU A 231 -14.53 26.21 -3.21
N ARG A 232 -14.45 26.07 -4.53
CA ARG A 232 -15.60 26.19 -5.43
C ARG A 232 -16.68 25.14 -5.14
N VAL A 233 -16.29 23.91 -4.79
CA VAL A 233 -17.23 22.83 -4.46
C VAL A 233 -17.61 22.77 -2.98
N GLY A 234 -17.11 23.70 -2.15
CA GLY A 234 -17.44 23.80 -0.72
C GLY A 234 -16.77 22.74 0.16
N ARG A 235 -15.65 22.17 -0.29
CA ARG A 235 -14.90 21.09 0.38
C ARG A 235 -13.50 21.54 0.86
N ALA A 236 -13.26 22.85 0.97
CA ALA A 236 -11.97 23.39 1.40
C ALA A 236 -11.61 23.04 2.85
N GLU A 237 -12.61 22.84 3.70
CA GLU A 237 -12.44 22.43 5.11
C GLU A 237 -12.61 20.90 5.30
N ASP A 238 -12.90 20.15 4.23
CA ASP A 238 -12.93 18.70 4.28
C ASP A 238 -11.49 18.15 4.31
N GLY A 239 -11.34 16.86 4.64
CA GLY A 239 -10.02 16.20 4.70
C GLY A 239 -9.17 16.39 3.43
N MET A 240 -9.78 16.41 2.24
CA MET A 240 -9.06 16.69 0.99
C MET A 240 -8.56 18.14 0.92
N GLY A 241 -9.39 19.12 1.28
CA GLY A 241 -9.01 20.53 1.26
C GLY A 241 -7.90 20.83 2.28
N VAL A 242 -7.98 20.22 3.47
CA VAL A 242 -6.93 20.31 4.50
C VAL A 242 -5.63 19.68 3.99
N ALA A 243 -5.66 18.48 3.43
CA ALA A 243 -4.48 17.81 2.89
C ALA A 243 -3.83 18.61 1.75
N ILE A 244 -4.62 19.17 0.82
CA ILE A 244 -4.08 20.02 -0.25
C ILE A 244 -3.44 21.28 0.34
N LYS A 245 -4.02 21.88 1.38
CA LYS A 245 -3.46 23.07 2.03
C LYS A 245 -2.12 22.77 2.72
N GLU A 246 -1.99 21.60 3.33
CA GLU A 246 -0.72 21.11 3.89
C GLU A 246 0.31 20.90 2.78
N ASN A 247 -0.07 20.26 1.66
CA ASN A 247 0.79 20.11 0.49
C ASN A 247 1.27 21.46 -0.06
N ILE A 248 0.38 22.46 -0.18
CA ILE A 248 0.74 23.84 -0.59
C ILE A 248 1.82 24.40 0.34
N SER A 249 1.62 24.33 1.66
CA SER A 249 2.58 24.84 2.65
C SER A 249 3.92 24.12 2.60
N ARG A 250 3.90 22.79 2.40
CA ARG A 250 5.10 21.97 2.20
C ARG A 250 5.86 22.42 0.95
N VAL A 251 5.22 22.42 -0.22
CA VAL A 251 5.94 22.73 -1.47
C VAL A 251 6.33 24.20 -1.59
N GLU A 252 5.62 25.11 -0.92
CA GLU A 252 6.04 26.51 -0.80
C GLU A 252 7.35 26.67 -0.03
N ARG A 253 7.58 25.85 1.00
CA ARG A 253 8.88 25.81 1.67
C ARG A 253 9.92 25.15 0.76
N MET A 254 9.62 23.97 0.22
CA MET A 254 10.54 23.21 -0.63
C MET A 254 11.07 24.01 -1.82
N LYS A 255 10.22 24.79 -2.51
CA LYS A 255 10.64 25.58 -3.67
C LYS A 255 11.61 26.72 -3.36
N ASN A 256 11.68 27.15 -2.10
CA ASN A 256 12.56 28.23 -1.64
C ASN A 256 13.87 27.72 -1.01
N LEU A 257 14.04 26.39 -0.91
CA LEU A 257 15.25 25.78 -0.37
C LEU A 257 16.33 25.61 -1.44
N GLU A 258 17.59 25.79 -1.04
CA GLU A 258 18.75 25.57 -1.91
C GLU A 258 19.86 24.82 -1.15
N GLY A 259 20.73 24.12 -1.88
CA GLY A 259 21.91 23.45 -1.33
C GLY A 259 21.59 22.31 -0.36
N ASP A 260 22.43 22.15 0.67
CA ASP A 260 22.36 21.04 1.65
C ASP A 260 21.01 20.96 2.38
N GLU A 261 20.40 22.11 2.68
CA GLU A 261 19.09 22.15 3.35
C GLU A 261 17.97 21.65 2.43
N ALA A 262 18.05 21.92 1.12
CA ALA A 262 17.09 21.38 0.15
C ALA A 262 17.23 19.86 0.00
N ASP A 263 18.46 19.35 -0.02
CA ASP A 263 18.73 17.92 -0.17
C ASP A 263 18.25 17.14 1.07
N LYS A 264 18.52 17.64 2.28
CA LYS A 264 18.02 17.03 3.53
C LYS A 264 16.50 17.11 3.66
N ALA A 265 15.87 18.22 3.27
CA ALA A 265 14.43 18.33 3.27
C ALA A 265 13.79 17.35 2.27
N ARG A 266 14.39 17.17 1.08
CA ARG A 266 13.95 16.17 0.11
C ARG A 266 14.09 14.76 0.67
N GLU A 267 15.25 14.43 1.24
CA GLU A 267 15.49 13.12 1.85
C GLU A 267 14.50 12.84 3.00
N TYR A 268 14.15 13.85 3.80
CA TYR A 268 13.12 13.73 4.84
C TYR A 268 11.75 13.37 4.24
N TRP A 269 11.28 14.07 3.21
CA TRP A 269 9.98 13.78 2.60
C TRP A 269 9.96 12.44 1.85
N GLU A 270 11.08 12.05 1.22
CA GLU A 270 11.25 10.71 0.65
C GLU A 270 11.19 9.62 1.74
N ALA A 271 11.78 9.87 2.91
CA ALA A 271 11.70 8.97 4.06
C ALA A 271 10.25 8.83 4.55
N MET A 272 9.53 9.94 4.71
CA MET A 272 8.13 9.92 5.15
C MET A 272 7.24 9.16 4.18
N ARG A 273 7.38 9.40 2.86
CA ARG A 273 6.65 8.66 1.83
C ARG A 273 6.95 7.16 1.92
N LEU A 274 8.22 6.79 2.03
CA LEU A 274 8.64 5.40 2.14
C LEU A 274 8.06 4.71 3.40
N ILE A 275 8.01 5.42 4.53
CA ILE A 275 7.41 4.88 5.77
C ILE A 275 5.90 4.68 5.59
N ASP A 276 5.20 5.61 4.94
CA ASP A 276 3.78 5.47 4.65
C ASP A 276 3.49 4.35 3.66
N GLU A 277 4.33 4.15 2.64
CA GLU A 277 4.24 2.99 1.75
C GLU A 277 4.45 1.68 2.51
N ILE A 278 5.39 1.63 3.46
CA ILE A 278 5.63 0.46 4.32
C ILE A 278 4.41 0.20 5.22
N ARG A 279 3.77 1.25 5.75
CA ARG A 279 2.54 1.14 6.54
C ARG A 279 1.40 0.56 5.72
N GLU A 280 1.17 1.11 4.53
CA GLU A 280 0.12 0.62 3.63
C GLU A 280 0.40 -0.84 3.23
N PHE A 281 1.66 -1.15 2.88
CA PHE A 281 2.07 -2.51 2.57
C PHE A 281 1.81 -3.46 3.73
N ALA A 282 2.11 -3.05 4.97
CA ALA A 282 1.91 -3.88 6.13
C ALA A 282 0.44 -4.06 6.48
N ASP A 283 -0.39 -3.03 6.35
CA ASP A 283 -1.85 -3.13 6.49
C ASP A 283 -2.44 -4.07 5.44
N ARG A 284 -1.92 -4.04 4.21
CA ARG A 284 -2.34 -4.91 3.10
C ARG A 284 -1.92 -6.37 3.29
N THR A 285 -0.71 -6.56 3.79
CA THR A 285 -0.05 -7.87 3.79
C THR A 285 -0.28 -8.56 5.13
N PHE A 286 0.06 -7.91 6.24
CA PHE A 286 0.19 -8.55 7.55
C PHE A 286 -1.05 -8.35 8.43
N VAL A 287 -2.27 -8.53 7.90
CA VAL A 287 -3.51 -8.25 8.64
C VAL A 287 -3.61 -9.06 9.93
N LYS A 288 -3.32 -10.36 9.86
CA LYS A 288 -3.39 -11.25 11.03
C LYS A 288 -2.24 -10.99 12.00
N GLU A 289 -1.03 -10.83 11.48
CA GLU A 289 0.21 -10.58 12.22
C GLU A 289 0.15 -9.24 12.94
N THR A 290 -0.50 -8.23 12.34
CA THR A 290 -0.77 -6.93 12.98
C THR A 290 -1.66 -7.13 14.18
N LYS A 291 -2.72 -7.94 14.07
CA LYS A 291 -3.60 -8.25 15.21
C LYS A 291 -2.85 -8.98 16.32
N ASP A 292 -2.07 -10.01 15.98
CA ASP A 292 -1.25 -10.74 16.95
C ASP A 292 -0.22 -9.80 17.62
N ALA A 293 0.35 -8.86 16.86
CA ALA A 293 1.26 -7.84 17.36
C ALA A 293 0.57 -6.85 18.31
N GLN A 294 -0.69 -6.47 18.04
CA GLN A 294 -1.46 -5.61 18.95
C GLN A 294 -1.66 -6.28 20.31
N GLU A 295 -2.03 -7.56 20.31
CA GLU A 295 -2.18 -8.36 21.55
C GLU A 295 -0.84 -8.41 22.32
N GLU A 296 0.28 -8.70 21.66
CA GLU A 296 1.61 -8.70 22.27
C GLU A 296 2.00 -7.32 22.85
N TYR A 297 1.79 -6.26 22.09
CA TYR A 297 2.14 -4.89 22.50
C TYR A 297 1.32 -4.44 23.72
N THR A 298 0.00 -4.70 23.71
CA THR A 298 -0.88 -4.35 24.83
C THR A 298 -0.52 -5.12 26.10
N GLU A 299 -0.20 -6.41 25.99
CA GLU A 299 0.28 -7.22 27.11
C GLU A 299 1.62 -6.69 27.68
N GLU A 300 2.59 -6.36 26.81
CA GLU A 300 3.90 -5.86 27.23
C GLU A 300 3.80 -4.49 27.94
N LYS A 301 2.95 -3.60 27.43
CA LYS A 301 2.74 -2.26 28.00
C LYS A 301 1.78 -2.25 29.19
N GLY A 302 1.03 -3.33 29.40
CA GLY A 302 0.00 -3.41 30.44
C GLY A 302 -1.16 -2.44 30.21
N ILE A 303 -1.52 -2.20 28.94
CA ILE A 303 -2.62 -1.31 28.54
C ILE A 303 -3.77 -2.17 27.99
N GLU A 304 -5.03 -1.73 28.17
CA GLU A 304 -6.20 -2.48 27.69
C GLU A 304 -6.39 -2.35 26.17
N GLN A 305 -6.02 -1.22 25.59
CA GLN A 305 -6.12 -0.93 24.17
C GLN A 305 -5.05 0.09 23.78
N ILE A 306 -4.64 0.06 22.51
CA ILE A 306 -3.74 1.06 21.93
C ILE A 306 -4.56 2.31 21.65
N ASP A 307 -4.25 3.41 22.35
CA ASP A 307 -4.88 4.70 22.09
C ASP A 307 -4.15 5.47 20.99
N PHE A 308 -4.58 6.70 20.73
CA PHE A 308 -3.97 7.54 19.70
C PHE A 308 -2.51 7.92 20.01
N GLU A 309 -2.15 8.05 21.29
CA GLU A 309 -0.77 8.39 21.70
C GLU A 309 0.17 7.20 21.49
N ASP A 310 -0.32 5.97 21.74
CA ASP A 310 0.46 4.73 21.58
C ASP A 310 0.46 4.16 20.15
N ALA A 311 -0.45 4.61 19.27
CA ALA A 311 -0.63 4.03 17.93
C ALA A 311 0.64 4.11 17.07
N PHE A 312 1.34 5.25 17.08
CA PHE A 312 2.58 5.43 16.32
C PHE A 312 3.72 4.57 16.87
N ASP A 313 3.86 4.51 18.20
CA ASP A 313 4.87 3.67 18.85
C ASP A 313 4.62 2.18 18.55
N PHE A 314 3.36 1.74 18.57
CA PHE A 314 2.98 0.39 18.15
C PHE A 314 3.35 0.13 16.69
N LEU A 315 2.96 1.01 15.77
CA LEU A 315 3.24 0.84 14.34
C LEU A 315 4.74 0.78 14.08
N ASN A 316 5.52 1.71 14.63
CA ASN A 316 6.97 1.72 14.43
C ASN A 316 7.65 0.48 15.05
N TRP A 317 7.20 0.05 16.23
CA TRP A 317 7.65 -1.22 16.82
C TRP A 317 7.32 -2.40 15.91
N PHE A 318 6.08 -2.52 15.43
CA PHE A 318 5.65 -3.61 14.57
C PHE A 318 6.43 -3.66 13.26
N LEU A 319 6.57 -2.50 12.58
CA LEU A 319 7.15 -2.42 11.23
C LEU A 319 8.67 -2.60 11.22
N PHE A 320 9.35 -2.09 12.24
CA PHE A 320 10.82 -1.95 12.20
C PHE A 320 11.55 -2.70 13.31
N ASN A 321 10.86 -3.16 14.37
CA ASN A 321 11.48 -3.86 15.49
C ASN A 321 11.02 -5.33 15.60
N ARG A 322 9.71 -5.57 15.62
CA ARG A 322 9.11 -6.90 15.79
C ARG A 322 9.48 -7.82 14.63
N LYS A 323 9.96 -9.02 14.97
CA LYS A 323 10.33 -10.04 13.98
C LYS A 323 9.14 -10.93 13.64
N LEU A 324 8.95 -11.17 12.35
CA LEU A 324 8.11 -12.22 11.80
C LEU A 324 8.75 -13.60 12.06
N LYS A 325 8.03 -14.68 11.76
CA LYS A 325 8.49 -16.07 11.97
C LYS A 325 9.80 -16.39 11.25
N ASP A 326 10.06 -15.73 10.13
CA ASP A 326 11.27 -15.88 9.32
C ASP A 326 12.44 -15.00 9.81
N GLY A 327 12.25 -14.21 10.87
CA GLY A 327 13.26 -13.32 11.46
C GLY A 327 13.38 -11.94 10.81
N ARG A 328 12.62 -11.63 9.75
CA ARG A 328 12.56 -10.29 9.12
C ARG A 328 11.55 -9.40 9.85
N THR A 329 11.60 -8.09 9.61
CA THR A 329 10.53 -7.16 10.02
C THR A 329 9.66 -6.83 8.80
N PRO A 330 8.39 -6.40 8.97
CA PRO A 330 7.55 -5.96 7.87
C PRO A 330 8.23 -4.96 6.93
N GLY A 331 8.95 -3.98 7.47
CA GLY A 331 9.70 -3.00 6.68
C GLY A 331 10.82 -3.61 5.82
N ILE A 332 11.44 -4.70 6.27
CA ILE A 332 12.45 -5.42 5.47
C ILE A 332 11.81 -6.29 4.40
N VAL A 333 10.66 -6.91 4.70
CA VAL A 333 9.89 -7.62 3.67
C VAL A 333 9.49 -6.66 2.54
N TYR A 334 8.96 -5.48 2.88
CA TYR A 334 8.68 -4.44 1.90
C TYR A 334 9.90 -4.09 1.05
N ALA A 335 11.03 -3.80 1.71
CA ALA A 335 12.23 -3.36 1.03
C ALA A 335 12.81 -4.42 0.06
N GLU A 336 12.68 -5.70 0.41
CA GLU A 336 13.09 -6.81 -0.46
C GLU A 336 12.13 -6.99 -1.65
N GLU A 337 10.82 -6.90 -1.42
CA GLU A 337 9.80 -7.05 -2.48
C GLU A 337 9.83 -5.91 -3.49
N LYS A 338 10.08 -4.69 -3.03
CA LYS A 338 10.24 -3.52 -3.89
C LYS A 338 11.63 -3.37 -4.49
N GLY A 339 12.56 -4.28 -4.18
CA GLY A 339 13.92 -4.24 -4.71
C GLY A 339 14.69 -2.97 -4.32
N LEU A 340 14.45 -2.44 -3.11
CA LEU A 340 15.12 -1.24 -2.62
C LEU A 340 16.63 -1.46 -2.49
N SER A 341 17.40 -0.37 -2.57
CA SER A 341 18.85 -0.41 -2.43
C SER A 341 19.28 -0.90 -1.04
N GLU A 342 20.48 -1.47 -0.94
CA GLU A 342 21.02 -1.88 0.37
C GLU A 342 21.18 -0.69 1.33
N GLU A 343 21.45 0.51 0.82
CA GLU A 343 21.48 1.74 1.62
C GLU A 343 20.11 2.03 2.27
N LEU A 344 19.02 1.96 1.49
CA LEU A 344 17.67 2.16 2.03
C LEU A 344 17.30 1.06 3.02
N LYS A 345 17.67 -0.20 2.75
CA LYS A 345 17.46 -1.30 3.69
C LYS A 345 18.19 -1.05 5.02
N GLU A 346 19.40 -0.52 5.00
CA GLU A 346 20.13 -0.15 6.23
C GLU A 346 19.43 1.00 6.99
N LYS A 347 18.95 2.04 6.28
CA LYS A 347 18.15 3.12 6.89
C LYS A 347 16.88 2.59 7.54
N ILE A 348 16.14 1.71 6.86
CA ILE A 348 14.93 1.04 7.39
C ILE A 348 15.26 0.19 8.63
N LYS A 349 16.36 -0.57 8.64
CA LYS A 349 16.83 -1.30 9.85
C LYS A 349 17.14 -0.35 10.99
N GLY A 350 17.68 0.84 10.69
CA GLY A 350 17.97 1.89 11.65
C GLY A 350 16.73 2.39 12.40
N LEU A 351 15.57 2.45 11.74
CA LEU A 351 14.29 2.85 12.35
C LEU A 351 13.90 1.96 13.54
N GLY A 352 14.32 0.69 13.54
CA GLY A 352 14.06 -0.26 14.61
C GLY A 352 14.85 -0.01 15.90
N ASN A 353 15.78 0.96 15.91
CA ASN A 353 16.59 1.32 17.07
C ASN A 353 16.43 2.82 17.41
N PRO A 354 15.24 3.26 17.86
CA PRO A 354 15.02 4.65 18.25
C PRO A 354 15.84 5.04 19.49
N ILE A 355 16.17 6.32 19.58
CA ILE A 355 16.65 6.92 20.83
C ILE A 355 15.41 7.36 21.62
N LYS A 356 15.17 6.69 22.75
CA LYS A 356 14.09 7.04 23.68
C LYS A 356 14.61 8.02 24.73
N GLY A 357 13.90 9.13 24.92
CA GLY A 357 14.33 10.16 25.85
C GLY A 357 13.25 11.17 26.20
N ASP A 358 13.61 12.05 27.12
CA ASP A 358 12.88 13.28 27.40
C ASP A 358 13.67 14.41 26.72
N PHE A 359 13.05 15.11 25.79
CA PHE A 359 13.73 16.06 24.91
C PHE A 359 13.18 17.48 25.09
N GLU A 360 14.08 18.46 25.07
CA GLU A 360 13.77 19.89 25.01
C GLU A 360 14.09 20.41 23.60
N VAL A 361 13.17 21.15 22.98
CA VAL A 361 13.40 21.81 21.69
C VAL A 361 14.26 23.04 21.91
N VAL A 362 15.49 23.02 21.39
CA VAL A 362 16.49 24.08 21.54
C VAL A 362 16.28 25.18 20.49
N SER A 363 16.02 24.79 19.25
CA SER A 363 15.86 25.73 18.14
C SER A 363 14.95 25.14 17.06
N VAL A 364 14.26 26.01 16.33
CA VAL A 364 13.34 25.63 15.25
C VAL A 364 13.58 26.55 14.06
N ASP A 365 13.74 25.95 12.89
CA ASP A 365 13.69 26.58 11.59
C ASP A 365 12.61 25.90 10.73
N GLN A 366 11.42 26.48 10.80
CA GLN A 366 10.23 26.01 10.08
C GLN A 366 10.42 26.02 8.55
N ALA A 367 11.27 26.90 8.02
CA ALA A 367 11.46 27.05 6.57
C ALA A 367 12.24 25.87 5.98
N THR A 368 13.16 25.29 6.75
CA THR A 368 14.00 24.16 6.35
C THR A 368 13.54 22.83 6.93
N PHE A 369 12.36 22.80 7.57
CA PHE A 369 11.84 21.63 8.30
C PHE A 369 12.80 21.16 9.40
N LYS A 370 13.63 22.05 9.95
CA LYS A 370 14.71 21.70 10.88
C LYS A 370 14.36 22.12 12.29
N PHE A 371 14.68 21.28 13.26
CA PHE A 371 14.72 21.70 14.65
C PHE A 371 15.79 20.91 15.40
N VAL A 372 16.33 21.49 16.46
CA VAL A 372 17.34 20.84 17.31
C VAL A 372 16.68 20.50 18.64
N VAL A 373 16.86 19.27 19.09
CA VAL A 373 16.40 18.83 20.41
C VAL A 373 17.59 18.44 21.26
N LYS A 374 17.44 18.58 22.57
CA LYS A 374 18.44 18.18 23.56
C LYS A 374 17.82 17.19 24.54
N GLU A 375 18.47 16.06 24.75
CA GLU A 375 18.00 15.10 25.76
C GLU A 375 18.34 15.62 27.17
N ILE A 376 17.33 15.65 28.04
CA ILE A 376 17.36 16.37 29.32
C ILE A 376 18.37 15.79 30.32
N LYS A 377 18.69 14.49 30.24
CA LYS A 377 19.58 13.80 31.18
C LYS A 377 21.03 13.76 30.70
N THR A 378 21.25 13.54 29.40
CA THR A 378 22.57 13.40 28.80
C THR A 378 23.13 14.73 28.28
N GLU A 379 22.26 15.72 28.08
CA GLU A 379 22.57 17.01 27.42
C GLU A 379 23.08 16.83 25.98
N GLU A 380 22.86 15.66 25.36
CA GLU A 380 23.19 15.43 23.95
C GLU A 380 22.18 16.12 23.05
N GLU A 381 22.68 16.81 22.02
CA GLU A 381 21.86 17.50 21.01
C GLU A 381 21.73 16.66 19.74
N TYR A 382 20.53 16.67 19.15
CA TYR A 382 20.20 15.97 17.91
C TYR A 382 19.53 16.93 16.93
N GLU A 383 20.00 16.95 15.69
CA GLU A 383 19.35 17.66 14.58
C GLU A 383 18.22 16.79 14.01
N LEU A 384 17.00 17.33 14.04
CA LEU A 384 15.82 16.68 13.51
C LEU A 384 15.29 17.37 12.25
N ARG A 385 14.68 16.55 11.39
CA ARG A 385 13.78 16.98 10.32
C ARG A 385 12.34 16.64 10.70
N GLY A 386 11.42 17.56 10.45
CA GLY A 386 10.00 17.34 10.71
C GLY A 386 9.14 18.52 10.29
N ASP A 387 7.90 18.22 9.91
CA ASP A 387 6.89 19.22 9.62
C ASP A 387 5.88 19.32 10.76
N VAL A 388 6.23 20.13 11.76
CA VAL A 388 5.44 20.27 12.98
C VAL A 388 5.01 21.73 13.12
N PRO A 389 3.79 22.09 12.69
CA PRO A 389 3.37 23.49 12.60
C PRO A 389 3.50 24.28 13.91
N ASP A 390 3.23 23.63 15.05
CA ASP A 390 3.18 24.28 16.36
C ASP A 390 4.48 24.18 17.18
N ILE A 391 5.55 23.59 16.63
CA ILE A 391 6.81 23.42 17.36
C ILE A 391 7.53 24.76 17.59
N LYS A 392 8.00 24.96 18.82
CA LYS A 392 8.70 26.16 19.28
C LYS A 392 9.82 25.77 20.24
N ALA A 393 10.87 26.61 20.30
CA ALA A 393 11.92 26.46 21.30
C ALA A 393 11.37 26.54 22.72
N GLY A 394 11.90 25.72 23.63
CA GLY A 394 11.46 25.55 25.02
C GLY A 394 10.36 24.51 25.21
N LEU A 395 9.77 23.96 24.14
CA LEU A 395 8.84 22.84 24.28
C LEU A 395 9.58 21.57 24.70
N THR A 396 8.95 20.78 25.56
CA THR A 396 9.47 19.46 25.95
C THR A 396 8.55 18.35 25.50
N PHE A 397 9.11 17.22 25.09
CA PHE A 397 8.33 16.01 24.80
C PHE A 397 9.08 14.76 25.26
N ALA A 398 8.32 13.73 25.63
CA ALA A 398 8.86 12.40 25.87
C ALA A 398 8.50 11.52 24.67
N GLY A 399 9.47 10.77 24.14
CA GLY A 399 9.21 9.98 22.95
C GLY A 399 10.44 9.35 22.33
N ASN A 400 10.29 8.99 21.07
CA ASN A 400 11.29 8.33 20.25
C ASN A 400 11.76 9.26 19.12
N ILE A 401 13.08 9.36 18.94
CA ILE A 401 13.67 9.95 17.74
C ILE A 401 14.35 8.84 16.92
N HIS A 402 14.13 8.86 15.61
CA HIS A 402 14.61 7.83 14.69
C HIS A 402 15.69 8.41 13.80
N ARG A 403 16.80 7.68 13.64
CA ARG A 403 17.90 8.12 12.79
C ARG A 403 17.60 7.82 11.33
N TRP A 404 17.85 8.79 10.46
CA TRP A 404 17.79 8.65 9.01
C TRP A 404 19.02 9.30 8.37
N GLY A 405 20.05 8.48 8.11
CA GLY A 405 21.33 8.98 7.60
C GLY A 405 21.99 9.95 8.58
N ASP A 406 22.02 11.22 8.18
CA ASP A 406 22.70 12.33 8.85
C ASP A 406 21.78 13.15 9.78
N PHE A 407 20.47 12.91 9.76
CA PHE A 407 19.51 13.58 10.64
C PHE A 407 18.64 12.58 11.40
N TYR A 408 17.85 13.10 12.33
CA TYR A 408 16.82 12.36 13.04
C TYR A 408 15.44 12.87 12.64
N PHE A 409 14.38 12.12 12.91
CA PHE A 409 13.02 12.65 12.86
C PHE A 409 12.19 12.03 13.98
N THR A 410 11.04 12.60 14.25
CA THR A 410 10.09 12.08 15.23
C THR A 410 8.68 12.23 14.69
N GLU A 411 7.84 11.24 15.00
CA GLU A 411 6.41 11.26 14.71
C GLU A 411 5.60 11.49 16.00
N CYS A 412 6.25 11.91 17.08
CA CYS A 412 5.60 12.10 18.38
C CYS A 412 4.67 13.33 18.41
N VAL A 413 3.60 13.21 19.20
CA VAL A 413 2.73 14.33 19.56
C VAL A 413 3.44 15.20 20.60
N PHE A 414 3.67 16.48 20.28
CA PHE A 414 4.30 17.43 21.20
C PHE A 414 3.33 17.83 22.31
N LYS A 415 3.70 17.59 23.57
CA LYS A 415 2.92 18.07 24.72
C LYS A 415 3.38 19.49 25.06
N ALA A 416 2.52 20.48 24.85
CA ALA A 416 2.76 21.80 25.41
C ALA A 416 2.67 21.70 26.94
N GLN A 417 3.80 21.86 27.64
CA GLN A 417 3.73 22.22 29.05
C GLN A 417 3.31 23.69 29.11
N GLU A 418 2.06 23.97 29.48
CA GLU A 418 1.74 25.26 30.08
C GLU A 418 2.53 25.30 31.41
N GLU A 419 3.57 26.12 31.48
CA GLU A 419 4.27 26.41 32.73
C GLU A 419 3.29 27.14 33.69
N ASP A 420 3.09 26.55 34.89
CA ASP A 420 2.43 27.18 36.04
C ASP A 420 3.25 28.34 36.64
#